data_AF-A0A959NXU3-F1
#
_entry.id   AF-A0A959NXU3-F1
#
_cell.length_a   1.000
_cell.length_b   1.000
_cell.length_c   1.000
_cell.angle_alpha   90.00
_cell.angle_beta   90.00
_cell.angle_gamma   90.00
#
_symmetry.space_group_name_H-M   'P 1'
#
loop_
_entity.id
_entity.type
_entity.pdbx_description
1 polymer ?
#
loop_
_entity_poly.entity_id
_entity_poly.type
_entity_poly.pdbx_seq_one_letter_code
_entity_poly.pdbx_strand_id
1 'polypeptide(L)'
;MFGLGIIDLLVIVFYFILVIGIGIWASRRIKNQEDYLLGGRKFGKLIQTFASFGQATSADGPVGVATTTFHNGAAGIWSSLLMVFSTPLYWITSPWQRRMRVLTMGDFYEERYGSKNMAATYALVASIGMMGLVSLGYSAMSKTIVAITPKAESEFTDVERSEYNLSIELSELENKDAVTLTEAENERLKELRTVSPTSLFSHIDESTLIWLVCIVSILYAVMGGLEAAFYTDLLQGSFIILLSIMLIPFSWSKITEIYATNNNESALQILHQKLPESFFE
;
A
#
# COMPACT_ATOMS: atom_id res chain seq x y z
N MET A 1 -4.33 11.08 -22.80
CA MET A 1 -3.56 9.87 -23.18
C MET A 1 -3.38 8.86 -22.05
N PHE A 2 -3.66 9.18 -20.78
CA PHE A 2 -3.68 8.20 -19.67
C PHE A 2 -4.84 8.40 -18.68
N GLY A 3 -5.92 9.09 -19.10
CA GLY A 3 -6.99 9.53 -18.19
C GLY A 3 -6.61 10.64 -17.19
N LEU A 4 -5.32 10.92 -17.00
CA LEU A 4 -4.78 11.92 -16.08
C LEU A 4 -4.58 13.29 -16.74
N GLY A 5 -4.78 14.35 -15.97
CA GLY A 5 -4.47 15.72 -16.38
C GLY A 5 -2.96 15.91 -16.59
N ILE A 6 -2.58 16.88 -17.42
CA ILE A 6 -1.16 17.22 -17.66
C ILE A 6 -0.46 17.60 -16.35
N ILE A 7 -1.19 18.24 -15.44
CA ILE A 7 -0.69 18.64 -14.12
C ILE A 7 -0.34 17.41 -13.27
N ASP A 8 -1.21 16.38 -13.27
CA ASP A 8 -0.99 15.15 -12.50
C ASP A 8 0.28 14.43 -12.97
N LEU A 9 0.46 14.33 -14.29
CA LEU A 9 1.65 13.72 -14.87
C LEU A 9 2.93 14.48 -14.52
N LEU A 10 2.88 15.82 -14.55
CA LEU A 10 4.02 16.65 -14.13
C LEU A 10 4.38 16.44 -12.65
N VAL A 11 3.39 16.33 -11.77
CA VAL A 11 3.61 16.07 -10.33
C VAL A 11 4.24 14.70 -10.12
N ILE A 12 3.76 13.66 -10.81
CA ILE A 12 4.32 12.30 -10.73
C ILE A 12 5.77 12.27 -11.21
N VAL A 13 6.07 12.88 -12.37
CA VAL A 13 7.44 12.94 -12.91
C VAL A 13 8.36 13.69 -11.96
N PHE A 14 7.91 14.83 -11.42
CA PHE A 14 8.67 15.61 -10.44
C PHE A 14 8.96 14.80 -9.17
N TYR A 15 7.99 14.04 -8.67
CA TYR A 15 8.17 13.14 -7.53
C TYR A 15 9.27 12.11 -7.78
N PHE A 16 9.25 11.42 -8.92
CA PHE A 16 10.30 10.45 -9.26
C PHE A 16 11.68 11.10 -9.40
N ILE A 17 11.76 12.30 -9.97
CA ILE A 17 13.02 13.07 -10.06
C ILE A 17 13.55 13.39 -8.66
N LEU A 18 12.68 13.79 -7.71
CA LEU A 18 13.09 14.05 -6.33
C LEU A 18 13.66 12.80 -5.65
N VAL A 19 12.97 11.66 -5.76
CA VAL A 19 13.42 10.39 -5.15
C VAL A 19 14.77 9.94 -5.72
N ILE A 20 14.93 9.97 -7.05
CA ILE A 20 16.20 9.64 -7.70
C ILE A 20 17.29 10.64 -7.30
N GLY A 21 16.96 11.93 -7.22
CA GLY A 21 17.87 12.98 -6.78
C GLY A 21 18.40 12.76 -5.37
N ILE A 22 17.54 12.35 -4.44
CA ILE A 22 17.94 11.96 -3.07
C ILE A 22 18.88 10.75 -3.11
N GLY A 23 18.57 9.73 -3.92
CA GLY A 23 19.42 8.55 -4.13
C GLY A 23 20.83 8.92 -4.61
N ILE A 24 20.95 9.75 -5.65
CA ILE A 24 22.23 10.21 -6.19
C ILE A 24 22.99 11.06 -5.16
N TRP A 25 22.31 11.95 -4.45
CA TRP A 25 22.91 12.80 -3.44
C TRP A 25 23.49 11.99 -2.28
N ALA A 26 22.76 11.00 -1.78
CA ALA A 26 23.21 10.09 -0.73
C ALA A 26 24.37 9.22 -1.22
N SER A 27 24.30 8.70 -2.45
CA SER A 27 25.36 7.87 -3.07
C SER A 27 26.73 8.56 -3.01
N ARG A 28 26.79 9.87 -3.25
CA ARG A 28 28.05 10.65 -3.20
C ARG A 28 28.66 10.76 -1.79
N ARG A 29 27.92 10.42 -0.74
CA ARG A 29 28.37 10.49 0.67
C ARG A 29 28.85 9.15 1.20
N ILE A 30 28.53 8.05 0.53
CA ILE A 30 28.90 6.70 0.94
C ILE A 30 30.38 6.47 0.63
N LYS A 31 31.18 6.21 1.67
CA LYS A 31 32.59 5.87 1.52
C LYS A 31 32.93 4.47 2.02
N ASN A 32 32.19 3.97 3.01
CA ASN A 32 32.43 2.68 3.65
C ASN A 32 31.15 1.83 3.78
N GLN A 33 31.31 0.53 4.09
CA GLN A 33 30.19 -0.39 4.35
C GLN A 33 29.31 0.04 5.54
N GLU A 34 29.90 0.61 6.59
CA GLU A 34 29.14 1.17 7.72
C GLU A 34 28.29 2.37 7.28
N ASP A 35 28.77 3.19 6.35
CA ASP A 35 27.97 4.30 5.81
C ASP A 35 26.83 3.76 4.94
N TYR A 36 27.07 2.72 4.15
CA TYR A 36 26.06 2.10 3.31
C TYR A 36 24.96 1.39 4.12
N LEU A 37 25.33 0.61 5.15
CA LEU A 37 24.40 -0.22 5.91
C LEU A 37 23.81 0.46 7.14
N LEU A 38 24.51 1.42 7.75
CA LEU A 38 24.08 2.08 8.99
C LEU A 38 23.89 3.60 8.84
N GLY A 39 24.17 4.17 7.65
CA GLY A 39 24.11 5.62 7.41
C GLY A 39 24.98 6.43 8.37
N GLY A 40 26.10 5.85 8.78
CA GLY A 40 27.05 6.46 9.71
C GLY A 40 26.51 6.70 11.13
N ARG A 41 25.33 6.17 11.48
CA ARG A 41 24.64 6.37 12.79
C ARG A 41 24.37 7.83 13.13
N LYS A 42 24.30 8.73 12.13
CA LYS A 42 24.15 10.19 12.32
C LYS A 42 22.71 10.68 12.30
N PHE A 43 21.74 9.81 12.03
CA PHE A 43 20.35 10.24 11.91
C PHE A 43 19.82 10.78 13.24
N GLY A 44 19.29 12.01 13.20
CA GLY A 44 18.59 12.59 14.34
C GLY A 44 17.29 11.86 14.65
N LYS A 45 16.72 12.12 15.83
CA LYS A 45 15.48 11.47 16.31
C LYS A 45 14.32 11.64 15.32
N LEU A 46 14.18 12.83 14.72
CA LEU A 46 13.12 13.14 13.77
C LEU A 46 13.17 12.25 12.52
N ILE A 47 14.34 12.15 11.87
CA ILE A 47 14.51 11.33 10.66
C ILE A 47 14.22 9.86 10.99
N GLN A 48 14.69 9.35 12.13
CA GLN A 48 14.41 7.98 12.56
C GLN A 48 12.91 7.74 12.78
N THR A 49 12.20 8.67 13.43
CA THR A 49 10.76 8.54 13.67
C THR A 49 9.98 8.49 12.35
N PHE A 50 10.28 9.38 11.41
CA PHE A 50 9.60 9.41 10.12
C PHE A 50 10.00 8.26 9.21
N ALA A 51 11.24 7.79 9.24
CA ALA A 51 11.65 6.60 8.52
C ALA A 51 10.91 5.35 9.05
N SER A 52 10.83 5.21 10.38
CA SER A 52 10.03 4.15 11.01
C SER A 52 8.53 4.28 10.68
N PHE A 53 8.01 5.51 10.60
CA PHE A 53 6.62 5.75 10.22
C PHE A 53 6.36 5.39 8.74
N GLY A 54 7.25 5.78 7.83
CA GLY A 54 7.17 5.45 6.40
C GLY A 54 7.25 3.93 6.17
N GLN A 55 8.13 3.24 6.88
CA GLN A 55 8.21 1.76 6.83
C GLN A 55 6.98 1.08 7.41
N ALA A 56 6.39 1.66 8.46
CA ALA A 56 5.16 1.13 9.05
C ALA A 56 3.91 1.43 8.21
N THR A 57 3.96 2.44 7.35
CA THR A 57 2.84 2.89 6.53
C THR A 57 3.16 2.65 5.06
N SER A 58 3.04 1.39 4.65
CA SER A 58 3.20 0.96 3.27
C SER A 58 1.92 1.21 2.44
N ALA A 59 2.05 1.18 1.11
CA ALA A 59 0.95 1.47 0.19
C ALA A 59 -0.23 0.47 0.30
N ASP A 60 0.01 -0.74 0.81
CA ASP A 60 -1.02 -1.75 1.07
C ASP A 60 -1.86 -1.46 2.32
N GLY A 61 -1.31 -0.71 3.29
CA GLY A 61 -2.00 -0.41 4.55
C GLY A 61 -3.35 0.29 4.33
N PRO A 62 -3.40 1.46 3.65
CA PRO A 62 -4.65 2.17 3.39
C PRO A 62 -5.68 1.34 2.62
N VAL A 63 -5.25 0.56 1.61
CA VAL A 63 -6.12 -0.27 0.79
C VAL A 63 -6.72 -1.42 1.61
N GLY A 64 -5.89 -2.07 2.43
CA GLY A 64 -6.30 -3.13 3.33
C GLY A 64 -7.32 -2.62 4.35
N VAL A 65 -7.06 -1.47 4.96
CA VAL A 65 -7.95 -0.86 5.95
C VAL A 65 -9.26 -0.39 5.33
N ALA A 66 -9.22 0.20 4.14
CA ALA A 66 -10.43 0.59 3.41
C ALA A 66 -11.30 -0.65 3.10
N THR A 67 -10.68 -1.76 2.69
CA THR A 67 -11.37 -3.01 2.39
C THR A 67 -11.96 -3.65 3.66
N THR A 68 -11.20 -3.71 4.76
CA THR A 68 -11.69 -4.26 6.02
C THR A 68 -12.80 -3.40 6.62
N THR A 69 -12.72 -2.08 6.50
CA THR A 69 -13.79 -1.17 6.93
C THR A 69 -15.03 -1.29 6.05
N PHE A 70 -14.88 -1.57 4.74
CA PHE A 70 -16.03 -1.80 3.86
C PHE A 70 -16.82 -3.07 4.24
N HIS A 71 -16.13 -4.15 4.60
CA HIS A 71 -16.78 -5.42 4.97
C HIS A 71 -17.23 -5.48 6.44
N ASN A 72 -16.41 -5.00 7.37
CA ASN A 72 -16.63 -5.13 8.81
C ASN A 72 -17.13 -3.84 9.47
N GLY A 73 -17.45 -2.80 8.69
CA GLY A 73 -17.85 -1.51 9.22
C GLY A 73 -16.76 -0.75 9.95
N ALA A 74 -17.17 0.14 10.87
CA ALA A 74 -16.28 0.95 11.69
C ALA A 74 -15.31 0.11 12.54
N ALA A 75 -15.70 -1.11 12.92
CA ALA A 75 -14.83 -2.07 13.61
C ALA A 75 -13.57 -2.43 12.80
N GLY A 76 -13.57 -2.24 11.47
CA GLY A 76 -12.38 -2.42 10.62
C GLY A 76 -11.17 -1.59 11.03
N ILE A 77 -11.37 -0.44 11.71
CA ILE A 77 -10.28 0.40 12.25
C ILE A 77 -9.38 -0.38 13.22
N TRP A 78 -9.90 -1.40 13.92
CA TRP A 78 -9.08 -2.19 14.83
C TRP A 78 -7.92 -2.89 14.12
N SER A 79 -8.06 -3.26 12.85
CA SER A 79 -6.97 -3.87 12.07
C SER A 79 -5.71 -3.00 12.03
N SER A 80 -5.86 -1.68 11.99
CA SER A 80 -4.75 -0.72 12.05
C SER A 80 -4.23 -0.52 13.47
N LEU A 81 -5.13 -0.45 14.45
CA LEU A 81 -4.79 -0.15 15.84
C LEU A 81 -4.06 -1.30 16.54
N LEU A 82 -4.11 -2.53 16.03
CA LEU A 82 -3.34 -3.66 16.55
C LEU A 82 -1.83 -3.36 16.61
N MET A 83 -1.29 -2.57 15.67
CA MET A 83 0.11 -2.20 15.68
C MET A 83 0.49 -1.35 16.91
N VAL A 84 -0.46 -0.60 17.48
CA VAL A 84 -0.24 0.19 18.71
C VAL A 84 0.15 -0.72 19.87
N PHE A 85 -0.44 -1.91 20.00
CA PHE A 85 -0.07 -2.86 21.06
C PHE A 85 1.30 -3.51 20.86
N SER A 86 1.84 -3.47 19.63
CA SER A 86 3.20 -3.94 19.34
C SER A 86 4.27 -2.89 19.67
N THR A 87 3.90 -1.61 19.76
CA THR A 87 4.87 -0.52 20.02
C THR A 87 5.66 -0.63 21.33
N PRO A 88 5.11 -1.11 22.47
CA PRO A 88 5.89 -1.29 23.68
C PRO A 88 7.02 -2.33 23.53
N LEU A 89 6.85 -3.32 22.66
CA LEU A 89 7.91 -4.30 22.39
C LEU A 89 9.12 -3.63 21.72
N TYR A 90 8.89 -2.64 20.84
CA TYR A 90 9.98 -1.87 20.22
C TYR A 90 10.81 -1.07 21.22
N TRP A 91 10.21 -0.62 22.33
CA TRP A 91 10.94 0.08 23.38
C TRP A 91 11.92 -0.81 24.13
N ILE A 92 11.69 -2.12 24.16
CA ILE A 92 12.58 -3.11 24.78
C ILE A 92 13.62 -3.60 23.77
N THR A 93 13.19 -3.91 22.54
CA THR A 93 14.09 -4.46 21.52
C THR A 93 15.05 -3.42 20.97
N SER A 94 14.66 -2.15 20.84
CA SER A 94 15.52 -1.09 20.30
C SER A 94 16.77 -0.82 21.16
N PRO A 95 16.68 -0.64 22.50
CA PRO A 95 17.86 -0.53 23.36
C PRO A 95 18.73 -1.78 23.32
N TRP A 96 18.12 -2.96 23.25
CA TRP A 96 18.85 -4.23 23.19
C TRP A 96 19.67 -4.35 21.90
N GLN A 97 19.06 -4.08 20.74
CA GLN A 97 19.75 -4.06 19.45
C GLN A 97 20.89 -3.03 19.42
N ARG A 98 20.68 -1.84 19.98
CA ARG A 98 21.73 -0.79 20.09
C ARG A 98 22.91 -1.21 20.97
N ARG A 99 22.68 -2.04 21.99
CA ARG A 99 23.74 -2.53 22.90
C ARG A 99 24.59 -3.63 22.28
N MET A 100 23.98 -4.50 21.46
CA MET A 100 24.69 -5.61 20.81
C MET A 100 25.65 -5.13 19.71
N ARG A 101 25.41 -3.95 19.12
CA ARG A 101 26.25 -3.35 18.06
C ARG A 101 26.49 -4.25 16.83
N VAL A 102 25.67 -5.29 16.67
CA VAL A 102 25.65 -6.15 15.48
C VAL A 102 25.22 -5.35 14.25
N LEU A 103 25.77 -5.70 13.09
CA LEU A 103 25.42 -5.06 11.82
C LEU A 103 24.11 -5.62 11.27
N THR A 104 23.93 -6.93 11.39
CA THR A 104 22.71 -7.62 10.95
C THR A 104 22.08 -8.43 12.08
N MET A 105 20.78 -8.72 11.97
CA MET A 105 20.13 -9.69 12.87
C MET A 105 20.67 -11.12 12.66
N GLY A 106 21.28 -11.43 11.51
CA GLY A 106 21.97 -12.69 11.28
C GLY A 106 23.21 -12.86 12.14
N ASP A 107 24.01 -11.79 12.30
CA ASP A 107 25.20 -11.77 13.15
C ASP A 107 24.84 -12.05 14.61
N PHE A 108 23.66 -11.59 15.05
CA PHE A 108 23.14 -11.92 16.38
C PHE A 108 22.94 -13.44 16.55
N TYR A 109 22.39 -14.13 15.56
CA TYR A 109 22.26 -15.59 15.61
C TYR A 109 23.63 -16.29 15.54
N GLU A 110 24.60 -15.74 14.81
CA GLU A 110 25.98 -16.25 14.82
C GLU A 110 26.61 -16.13 16.21
N GLU A 111 26.53 -14.95 16.84
CA GLU A 111 27.12 -14.70 18.16
C GLU A 111 26.42 -15.49 19.26
N ARG A 112 25.08 -15.64 19.17
CA ARG A 112 24.29 -16.36 20.18
C ARG A 112 24.47 -17.88 20.12
N TYR A 113 24.58 -18.45 18.93
CA TYR A 113 24.61 -19.91 18.73
C TYR A 113 25.98 -20.45 18.29
N GLY A 114 26.96 -19.58 18.05
CA GLY A 114 28.32 -19.96 17.65
C GLY A 114 28.41 -20.64 16.27
N SER A 115 27.38 -20.48 15.42
CA SER A 115 27.29 -21.20 14.14
C SER A 115 26.92 -20.26 13.00
N LYS A 116 27.80 -20.21 12.00
CA LYS A 116 27.60 -19.49 10.73
C LYS A 116 26.41 -20.03 9.93
N ASN A 117 26.08 -21.32 10.09
CA ASN A 117 24.96 -21.93 9.38
C ASN A 117 23.61 -21.41 9.87
N MET A 118 23.50 -21.06 11.15
CA MET A 118 22.27 -20.47 11.71
C MET A 118 22.04 -19.06 11.17
N ALA A 119 23.09 -18.25 11.10
CA ALA A 119 23.03 -16.92 10.48
C ALA A 119 22.63 -17.00 9.00
N ALA A 120 23.21 -17.94 8.25
CA ALA A 120 22.86 -18.16 6.85
C ALA A 120 21.38 -18.58 6.68
N THR A 121 20.89 -19.48 7.54
CA THR A 121 19.48 -19.92 7.51
C THR A 121 18.54 -18.77 7.80
N TYR A 122 18.84 -17.96 8.81
CA TYR A 122 18.06 -16.77 9.14
C TYR A 122 18.04 -15.77 7.97
N ALA A 123 19.20 -15.47 7.38
CA ALA A 123 19.31 -14.53 6.27
C ALA A 123 18.51 -15.01 5.04
N LEU A 124 18.53 -16.30 4.74
CA LEU A 124 17.75 -16.89 3.64
C LEU A 124 16.25 -16.79 3.89
N VAL A 125 15.78 -17.21 5.08
CA VAL A 125 14.35 -17.16 5.43
C VAL A 125 13.86 -15.72 5.46
N ALA A 126 14.62 -14.79 6.05
CA ALA A 126 14.28 -13.38 6.08
C ALA A 126 14.22 -12.76 4.67
N SER A 127 15.16 -13.12 3.78
CA SER A 127 15.16 -12.63 2.40
C SER A 127 13.93 -13.09 1.64
N ILE A 128 13.58 -14.38 1.75
CA ILE A 128 12.37 -14.94 1.13
C ILE A 128 11.10 -14.27 1.68
N GLY A 129 11.03 -14.08 3.01
CA GLY A 129 9.93 -13.38 3.65
C GLY A 129 9.78 -11.94 3.15
N MET A 130 10.89 -11.22 3.02
CA MET A 130 10.90 -9.85 2.49
C MET A 130 10.46 -9.80 1.01
N MET A 131 10.83 -10.79 0.19
CA MET A 131 10.33 -10.87 -1.19
C MET A 131 8.80 -10.98 -1.24
N GLY A 132 8.22 -11.80 -0.37
CA GLY A 132 6.76 -11.94 -0.25
C GLY A 132 6.08 -10.63 0.17
N LEU A 133 6.62 -9.96 1.20
CA LEU A 133 6.08 -8.68 1.68
C LEU A 133 6.15 -7.59 0.60
N VAL A 134 7.30 -7.47 -0.08
CA VAL A 134 7.49 -6.49 -1.15
C VAL A 134 6.55 -6.77 -2.32
N SER A 135 6.35 -8.05 -2.69
CA SER A 135 5.41 -8.45 -3.74
C SER A 135 3.97 -8.03 -3.44
N LEU A 136 3.51 -8.21 -2.19
CA LEU A 136 2.18 -7.78 -1.76
C LEU A 136 2.02 -6.26 -1.88
N GLY A 137 3.05 -5.50 -1.46
CA GLY A 137 3.07 -4.04 -1.58
C GLY A 137 2.94 -3.56 -3.03
N TYR A 138 3.68 -4.17 -3.97
CA TYR A 138 3.58 -3.82 -5.39
C TYR A 138 2.21 -4.15 -5.99
N SER A 139 1.60 -5.29 -5.63
CA SER A 139 0.27 -5.64 -6.13
C SER A 139 -0.81 -4.70 -5.60
N ALA A 140 -0.77 -4.33 -4.32
CA ALA A 140 -1.73 -3.38 -3.74
C ALA A 140 -1.61 -1.99 -4.37
N MET A 141 -0.37 -1.52 -4.58
CA MET A 141 -0.08 -0.27 -5.26
C MET A 141 -0.65 -0.26 -6.69
N SER A 142 -0.40 -1.32 -7.45
CA SER A 142 -0.89 -1.45 -8.83
C SER A 142 -2.41 -1.38 -8.91
N LYS A 143 -3.12 -2.16 -8.08
CA LYS A 143 -4.59 -2.13 -8.02
C LYS A 143 -5.14 -0.75 -7.69
N THR A 144 -4.47 -0.02 -6.80
CA THR A 144 -4.86 1.36 -6.45
C THR A 144 -4.72 2.29 -7.65
N ILE A 145 -3.62 2.18 -8.40
CA ILE A 145 -3.35 3.02 -9.58
C ILE A 145 -4.34 2.71 -10.72
N VAL A 146 -4.64 1.43 -10.94
CA VAL A 146 -5.65 1.00 -11.91
C VAL A 146 -7.03 1.55 -11.54
N ALA A 147 -7.40 1.53 -10.25
CA ALA A 147 -8.69 2.05 -9.78
C ALA A 147 -8.85 3.57 -9.96
N ILE A 148 -7.77 4.36 -9.89
CA ILE A 148 -7.81 5.83 -10.08
C ILE A 148 -7.62 6.25 -11.54
N THR A 149 -7.27 5.33 -12.45
CA THR A 149 -7.13 5.59 -13.88
C THR A 149 -8.08 4.72 -14.72
N PRO A 150 -9.40 4.74 -14.43
CA PRO A 150 -10.34 3.93 -15.17
C PRO A 150 -10.38 4.37 -16.63
N LYS A 151 -10.32 3.39 -17.52
CA LYS A 151 -10.57 3.55 -18.94
C LYS A 151 -12.08 3.74 -19.14
N ALA A 152 -12.48 4.68 -19.99
CA ALA A 152 -13.89 4.86 -20.30
C ALA A 152 -14.41 3.64 -21.09
N GLU A 153 -15.66 3.24 -20.87
CA GLU A 153 -16.30 2.10 -21.55
C GLU A 153 -16.26 2.20 -23.09
N SER A 154 -16.15 3.42 -23.62
CA SER A 154 -16.00 3.72 -25.04
C SER A 154 -14.64 3.30 -25.63
N GLU A 155 -13.61 3.15 -24.80
CA GLU A 155 -12.24 2.83 -25.23
C GLU A 155 -11.87 1.36 -24.99
N PHE A 156 -12.77 0.57 -24.40
CA PHE A 156 -12.54 -0.87 -24.18
C PHE A 156 -12.23 -1.59 -25.49
N THR A 157 -11.17 -2.39 -25.46
CA THR A 157 -10.88 -3.35 -26.54
C THR A 157 -11.92 -4.46 -26.55
N ASP A 158 -12.06 -5.17 -27.67
CA ASP A 158 -13.10 -6.19 -27.82
C ASP A 158 -12.99 -7.33 -26.77
N VAL A 159 -11.78 -7.62 -26.29
CA VAL A 159 -11.52 -8.58 -25.21
C VAL A 159 -11.98 -8.03 -23.84
N GLU A 160 -11.59 -6.79 -23.52
CA GLU A 160 -12.00 -6.11 -22.27
C GLU A 160 -13.52 -5.94 -22.19
N ARG A 161 -14.18 -5.66 -23.32
CA ARG A 161 -15.65 -5.56 -23.38
C ARG A 161 -16.32 -6.91 -23.11
N SER A 162 -15.74 -8.02 -23.59
CA SER A 162 -16.25 -9.36 -23.31
C SER A 162 -16.12 -9.72 -21.83
N GLU A 163 -14.98 -9.42 -21.20
CA GLU A 163 -14.78 -9.64 -19.76
C GLU A 163 -15.67 -8.73 -18.89
N TYR A 164 -15.83 -7.48 -19.29
CA TYR A 164 -16.74 -6.54 -18.63
C TYR A 164 -18.18 -7.07 -18.63
N ASN A 165 -18.66 -7.59 -19.77
CA ASN A 165 -20.00 -8.18 -19.86
C ASN A 165 -20.16 -9.41 -18.94
N LEU A 166 -19.12 -10.25 -18.81
CA LEU A 166 -19.10 -11.37 -17.86
C LEU A 166 -19.15 -10.89 -16.41
N SER A 167 -18.51 -9.75 -16.09
CA SER A 167 -18.56 -9.14 -14.76
C SER A 167 -19.95 -8.58 -14.41
N ILE A 168 -20.68 -8.06 -15.40
CA ILE A 168 -22.08 -7.65 -15.26
C ILE A 168 -22.95 -8.89 -15.03
N GLU A 169 -22.79 -9.95 -15.83
CA GLU A 169 -23.53 -11.21 -15.68
C GLU A 169 -23.35 -11.80 -14.27
N LEU A 170 -22.12 -11.81 -13.75
CA LEU A 170 -21.84 -12.23 -12.38
C LEU A 170 -22.58 -11.34 -11.36
N SER A 171 -22.50 -10.02 -11.52
CA SER A 171 -23.16 -9.06 -10.61
C SER A 171 -24.69 -9.20 -10.62
N GLU A 172 -25.29 -9.48 -11.78
CA GLU A 172 -26.72 -9.74 -11.91
C GLU A 172 -27.14 -11.04 -11.22
N LEU A 173 -26.34 -12.10 -11.36
CA LEU A 173 -26.60 -13.39 -10.72
C LEU A 173 -26.38 -13.34 -9.21
N GLU A 174 -25.44 -12.55 -8.71
CA GLU A 174 -25.21 -12.36 -7.27
C GLU A 174 -26.28 -11.50 -6.58
N ASN A 175 -26.89 -10.57 -7.32
CA ASN A 175 -27.99 -9.74 -6.81
C ASN A 175 -29.36 -10.44 -6.87
N LYS A 176 -29.49 -11.57 -7.57
CA LYS A 176 -30.71 -12.40 -7.53
C LYS A 176 -30.78 -13.18 -6.22
N ASP A 177 -31.97 -13.27 -5.62
CA ASP A 177 -32.20 -14.05 -4.42
C ASP A 177 -31.82 -15.53 -4.65
N ALA A 178 -31.02 -16.08 -3.73
CA ALA A 178 -30.47 -17.44 -3.82
C ALA A 178 -31.53 -18.55 -3.98
N VAL A 179 -32.78 -18.26 -3.60
CA VAL A 179 -33.94 -19.16 -3.66
C VAL A 179 -34.61 -19.16 -5.05
N THR A 180 -34.37 -18.14 -5.87
CA THR A 180 -34.98 -17.96 -7.20
C THR A 180 -34.08 -18.40 -8.37
N LEU A 181 -32.81 -18.72 -8.11
CA LEU A 181 -31.85 -19.14 -9.12
C LEU A 181 -32.14 -20.56 -9.60
N THR A 182 -32.21 -20.74 -10.92
CA THR A 182 -32.30 -22.06 -11.55
C THR A 182 -31.00 -22.85 -11.38
N GLU A 183 -31.06 -24.17 -11.51
CA GLU A 183 -29.89 -25.06 -11.35
C GLU A 183 -28.75 -24.71 -12.34
N ALA A 184 -29.10 -24.31 -13.56
CA ALA A 184 -28.15 -23.81 -14.56
C ALA A 184 -27.52 -22.45 -14.19
N GLU A 185 -28.31 -21.53 -13.61
CA GLU A 185 -27.78 -20.24 -13.12
C GLU A 185 -26.83 -20.42 -11.93
N ASN A 186 -27.06 -21.44 -11.09
CA ASN A 186 -26.16 -21.78 -9.98
C ASN A 186 -24.83 -22.36 -10.47
N GLU A 187 -24.84 -23.22 -11.50
CA GLU A 187 -23.60 -23.71 -12.12
C GLU A 187 -22.83 -22.58 -12.80
N ARG A 188 -23.54 -21.70 -13.52
CA ARG A 188 -22.94 -20.53 -14.17
C ARG A 188 -22.38 -19.52 -13.17
N LEU A 189 -23.09 -19.28 -12.07
CA LEU A 189 -22.58 -18.44 -10.97
C LEU A 189 -21.30 -19.04 -10.36
N LYS A 190 -21.23 -20.36 -10.20
CA LYS A 190 -20.04 -21.04 -9.69
C LYS A 190 -18.86 -20.95 -10.67
N GLU A 191 -19.14 -21.08 -11.96
CA GLU A 191 -18.15 -20.89 -13.03
C GLU A 191 -17.62 -19.45 -13.04
N LEU A 192 -18.51 -18.46 -13.07
CA LEU A 192 -18.15 -17.04 -13.07
C LEU A 192 -17.40 -16.62 -11.80
N ARG A 193 -17.73 -17.20 -10.63
CA ARG A 193 -16.95 -17.03 -9.39
C ARG A 193 -15.55 -17.61 -9.47
N THR A 194 -15.36 -18.69 -10.24
CA THR A 194 -14.05 -19.31 -10.45
C THR A 194 -13.20 -18.48 -11.42
N VAL A 195 -13.83 -17.88 -12.42
CA VAL A 195 -13.18 -17.02 -13.41
C VAL A 195 -12.90 -15.62 -12.86
N SER A 196 -13.73 -15.12 -11.93
CA SER A 196 -13.62 -13.79 -11.30
C SER A 196 -13.33 -12.65 -12.31
N PRO A 197 -14.22 -12.43 -13.30
CA PRO A 197 -14.01 -11.45 -14.35
C PRO A 197 -13.86 -10.02 -13.79
N THR A 198 -12.88 -9.28 -14.30
CA THR A 198 -12.58 -7.91 -13.88
C THR A 198 -13.53 -6.89 -14.48
N SER A 199 -14.01 -5.96 -13.67
CA SER A 199 -14.90 -4.87 -14.08
C SER A 199 -14.18 -3.53 -14.33
N LEU A 200 -12.90 -3.44 -13.96
CA LEU A 200 -12.09 -2.22 -14.06
C LEU A 200 -10.89 -2.45 -14.97
N PHE A 201 -10.86 -1.74 -16.09
CA PHE A 201 -9.73 -1.71 -17.02
C PHE A 201 -9.08 -0.33 -16.97
N SER A 202 -7.75 -0.29 -16.93
CA SER A 202 -6.99 0.96 -16.95
C SER A 202 -6.23 1.10 -18.27
N HIS A 203 -5.91 2.35 -18.64
CA HIS A 203 -5.00 2.65 -19.73
C HIS A 203 -3.57 2.15 -19.50
N ILE A 204 -3.20 1.89 -18.25
CA ILE A 204 -1.86 1.45 -17.87
C ILE A 204 -1.93 -0.02 -17.51
N ASP A 205 -1.15 -0.83 -18.22
CA ASP A 205 -0.96 -2.24 -17.91
C ASP A 205 -0.28 -2.41 -16.55
N GLU A 206 -0.88 -3.22 -15.68
CA GLU A 206 -0.41 -3.51 -14.32
C GLU A 206 1.04 -4.02 -14.31
N SER A 207 1.40 -4.91 -15.23
CA SER A 207 2.74 -5.48 -15.28
C SER A 207 3.78 -4.42 -15.64
N THR A 208 3.47 -3.57 -16.62
CA THR A 208 4.36 -2.48 -17.06
C THR A 208 4.59 -1.46 -15.94
N LEU A 209 3.54 -1.10 -15.21
CA LEU A 209 3.63 -0.21 -14.06
C LEU A 209 4.51 -0.79 -12.95
N ILE A 210 4.31 -2.07 -12.60
CA ILE A 210 5.11 -2.76 -11.58
C ILE A 210 6.59 -2.75 -12.00
N TRP A 211 6.91 -3.08 -13.25
CA TRP A 211 8.30 -3.06 -13.74
C TRP A 211 8.93 -1.66 -13.67
N LEU A 212 8.19 -0.62 -14.07
CA LEU A 212 8.69 0.75 -14.02
C LEU A 212 9.01 1.17 -12.59
N VAL A 213 8.07 1.00 -11.65
CA VAL A 213 8.29 1.38 -10.26
C VAL A 213 9.38 0.52 -9.63
N CYS A 214 9.43 -0.78 -9.93
CA CYS A 214 10.47 -1.68 -9.44
C CYS A 214 11.88 -1.24 -9.88
N ILE A 215 12.06 -0.88 -11.16
CA ILE A 215 13.34 -0.39 -11.67
C ILE A 215 13.76 0.89 -10.95
N VAL A 216 12.84 1.86 -10.81
CA VAL A 216 13.13 3.10 -10.09
C VAL A 216 13.50 2.82 -8.63
N SER A 217 12.76 1.93 -7.96
CA SER A 217 13.00 1.51 -6.58
C SER A 217 14.37 0.88 -6.39
N ILE A 218 14.76 -0.03 -7.27
CA ILE A 218 16.08 -0.65 -7.24
C ILE A 218 17.18 0.40 -7.44
N LEU A 219 17.01 1.30 -8.41
CA LEU A 219 18.01 2.32 -8.71
C LEU A 219 18.30 3.22 -7.50
N TYR A 220 17.28 3.81 -6.88
CA TYR A 220 17.54 4.70 -5.74
C TYR A 220 18.00 3.94 -4.49
N ALA A 221 17.47 2.74 -4.24
CA ALA A 221 17.82 1.96 -3.05
C ALA A 221 19.26 1.43 -3.10
N VAL A 222 19.67 0.87 -4.26
CA VAL A 222 21.02 0.34 -4.44
C VAL A 222 22.05 1.47 -4.49
N MET A 223 21.74 2.60 -5.12
CA MET A 223 22.70 3.70 -5.24
C MET A 223 22.93 4.41 -3.90
N GLY A 224 21.89 4.59 -3.09
CA GLY A 224 21.92 5.47 -1.94
C GLY A 224 22.01 4.79 -0.57
N GLY A 225 21.95 3.46 -0.50
CA GLY A 225 22.05 2.69 0.74
C GLY A 225 20.98 3.07 1.77
N LEU A 226 21.28 2.85 3.06
CA LEU A 226 20.34 3.16 4.14
C LEU A 226 20.05 4.68 4.25
N GLU A 227 21.02 5.52 3.91
CA GLU A 227 20.85 6.98 3.99
C GLU A 227 19.78 7.48 3.01
N ALA A 228 19.84 7.09 1.73
CA ALA A 228 18.78 7.45 0.80
C ALA A 228 17.44 6.88 1.24
N ALA A 229 17.39 5.61 1.65
CA ALA A 229 16.16 4.96 2.10
C ALA A 229 15.47 5.79 3.21
N PHE A 230 16.22 6.24 4.22
CA PHE A 230 15.63 7.02 5.31
C PHE A 230 15.13 8.40 4.88
N TYR A 231 15.83 9.07 3.95
CA TYR A 231 15.36 10.35 3.42
C TYR A 231 14.17 10.20 2.47
N THR A 232 14.12 9.13 1.68
CA THR A 232 12.96 8.82 0.84
C THR A 232 11.75 8.42 1.69
N ASP A 233 11.96 7.63 2.75
CA ASP A 233 10.90 7.26 3.70
C ASP A 233 10.37 8.48 4.46
N LEU A 234 11.25 9.41 4.82
CA LEU A 234 10.85 10.69 5.45
C LEU A 234 9.95 11.50 4.51
N LEU A 235 10.35 11.64 3.23
CA LEU A 235 9.57 12.35 2.23
C LEU A 235 8.21 11.67 2.01
N GLN A 236 8.22 10.35 1.80
CA GLN A 236 7.02 9.53 1.57
C GLN A 236 6.07 9.56 2.75
N GLY A 237 6.57 9.31 3.97
CA GLY A 237 5.78 9.37 5.20
C GLY A 237 5.16 10.75 5.43
N SER A 238 5.89 11.82 5.12
CA SER A 238 5.36 13.19 5.18
C SER A 238 4.22 13.40 4.20
N PHE A 239 4.37 12.93 2.95
CA PHE A 239 3.30 13.01 1.96
C PHE A 239 2.09 12.16 2.32
N ILE A 240 2.28 10.96 2.86
CA ILE A 240 1.19 10.11 3.33
C ILE A 240 0.36 10.84 4.40
N ILE A 241 1.00 11.45 5.39
CA ILE A 241 0.29 12.20 6.44
C ILE A 241 -0.46 13.40 5.85
N LEU A 242 0.22 14.21 5.04
CA LEU A 242 -0.38 15.42 4.45
C LEU A 242 -1.57 15.08 3.55
N LEU A 243 -1.41 14.09 2.65
CA LEU A 243 -2.47 13.67 1.74
C LEU A 243 -3.62 13.00 2.49
N SER A 244 -3.35 12.22 3.54
CA SER A 244 -4.40 11.63 4.38
C SER A 244 -5.25 12.69 5.08
N ILE A 245 -4.62 13.71 5.67
CA ILE A 245 -5.34 14.82 6.31
C ILE A 245 -6.14 15.62 5.27
N MET A 246 -5.56 15.82 4.08
CA MET A 246 -6.22 16.52 2.98
C MET A 246 -7.44 15.75 2.45
N LEU A 247 -7.41 14.42 2.41
CA LEU A 247 -8.52 13.60 1.90
C LEU A 247 -9.80 13.71 2.76
N ILE A 248 -9.68 13.86 4.07
CA ILE A 248 -10.82 13.89 4.99
C ILE A 248 -11.87 14.97 4.61
N PRO A 249 -11.52 16.26 4.44
CA PRO A 249 -12.49 17.29 4.05
C PRO A 249 -13.08 17.06 2.64
N PHE A 250 -12.29 16.53 1.69
CA PHE A 250 -12.82 16.19 0.36
C PHE A 250 -13.85 15.07 0.44
N SER A 251 -13.58 14.02 1.20
CA SER A 251 -14.52 12.93 1.43
C SER A 251 -15.81 13.42 2.09
N TRP A 252 -15.71 14.26 3.12
CA TRP A 252 -16.90 14.86 3.75
C TRP A 252 -17.68 15.77 2.81
N SER A 253 -17.01 16.59 2.01
CA SER A 253 -17.66 17.42 1.00
C SER A 253 -18.38 16.57 -0.04
N LYS A 254 -17.81 15.43 -0.45
CA LYS A 254 -18.43 14.56 -1.45
C LYS A 254 -19.63 13.80 -0.90
N ILE A 255 -19.55 13.33 0.34
CA ILE A 255 -20.68 12.69 1.04
C ILE A 255 -21.85 13.65 1.17
N THR A 256 -21.58 14.90 1.59
CA THR A 256 -22.63 15.92 1.71
C THR A 256 -23.23 16.30 0.35
N GLU A 257 -22.43 16.42 -0.70
CA GLU A 257 -22.94 16.68 -2.06
C GLU A 257 -23.90 15.58 -2.57
N ILE A 258 -23.60 14.32 -2.29
CA ILE A 258 -24.38 13.18 -2.82
C ILE A 258 -25.63 12.91 -1.97
N TYR A 259 -25.56 13.07 -0.65
CA TYR A 259 -26.57 12.55 0.28
C TYR A 259 -27.20 13.58 1.20
N ALA A 260 -26.69 14.81 1.30
CA ALA A 260 -27.30 15.81 2.17
C ALA A 260 -28.68 16.19 1.65
N THR A 261 -29.67 16.16 2.53
CA THR A 261 -31.03 16.61 2.22
C THR A 261 -31.22 18.07 2.66
N ASN A 262 -30.41 18.53 3.62
CA ASN A 262 -30.39 19.90 4.14
C ASN A 262 -28.96 20.50 4.16
N ASN A 263 -28.84 21.81 3.94
CA ASN A 263 -27.55 22.54 3.90
C ASN A 263 -26.71 22.51 5.20
N ASN A 264 -27.26 22.01 6.31
CA ASN A 264 -26.59 21.99 7.62
C ASN A 264 -26.28 20.58 8.14
N GLU A 265 -26.52 19.53 7.35
CA GLU A 265 -26.23 18.16 7.75
C GLU A 265 -24.72 17.89 7.69
N SER A 266 -24.15 17.46 8.82
CA SER A 266 -22.76 17.01 8.84
C SER A 266 -22.64 15.64 8.19
N ALA A 267 -21.54 15.39 7.50
CA ALA A 267 -21.32 14.10 6.84
C ALA A 267 -21.37 12.89 7.80
N LEU A 268 -21.00 13.07 9.07
CA LEU A 268 -21.12 12.03 10.10
C LEU A 268 -22.59 11.70 10.43
N GLN A 269 -23.47 12.70 10.45
CA GLN A 269 -24.91 12.47 10.66
C GLN A 269 -25.52 11.72 9.47
N ILE A 270 -25.13 12.08 8.25
CA ILE A 270 -25.57 11.40 7.03
C ILE A 270 -25.12 9.93 7.05
N LEU A 271 -23.86 9.66 7.42
CA LEU A 271 -23.35 8.30 7.54
C LEU A 271 -24.16 7.48 8.55
N HIS A 272 -24.50 8.05 9.71
CA HIS A 272 -25.28 7.37 10.73
C HIS A 272 -26.74 7.11 10.30
N GLN A 273 -27.32 7.96 9.46
CA GLN A 273 -28.69 7.76 8.94
C GLN A 273 -28.77 6.72 7.82
N LYS A 274 -27.70 6.57 7.03
CA LYS A 274 -27.70 5.73 5.82
C LYS A 274 -27.12 4.34 6.04
N LEU A 275 -26.20 4.19 6.98
CA LEU A 275 -25.56 2.91 7.26
C LEU A 275 -26.34 2.14 8.33
N PRO A 276 -26.44 0.79 8.22
CA PRO A 276 -27.08 -0.04 9.22
C PRO A 276 -26.34 0.03 10.56
N GLU A 277 -27.04 -0.18 11.68
CA GLU A 277 -26.43 -0.14 13.03
C GLU A 277 -25.27 -1.14 13.18
N SER A 278 -25.33 -2.28 12.49
CA SER A 278 -24.25 -3.28 12.45
C SER A 278 -22.92 -2.76 11.88
N PHE A 279 -22.92 -1.60 11.22
CA PHE A 279 -21.70 -0.94 10.75
C PHE A 279 -20.97 -0.21 11.88
N PHE A 280 -21.66 0.13 12.97
CA PHE A 280 -21.12 0.91 14.09
C PHE A 280 -20.85 0.09 15.36
N GLU A 281 -21.30 -1.16 15.40
CA GLU A 281 -20.99 -2.15 16.44
C GLU A 281 -19.59 -2.76 16.25
#